data_AF-A0A7J7G558-F1
#
_entry.id   AF-A0A7J7G558-F1
#
_cell.length_a   1.000
_cell.length_b   1.000
_cell.length_c   1.000
_cell.angle_alpha   90.00
_cell.angle_beta   90.00
_cell.angle_gamma   90.00
#
_symmetry.space_group_name_H-M   'P 1'
#
loop_
_entity.id
_entity.type
_entity.pdbx_description
1 polymer ?
#
loop_
_entity_poly.entity_id
_entity_poly.type
_entity_poly.pdbx_seq_one_letter_code
_entity_poly.pdbx_strand_id
1 'polypeptide(L)'
;MLSSICSKWRTFKKELTKYIRENKSNPEIISNPLAIYGFIEQRHWDSFLVRRLSEEFEILSQVQKWRRSQNKYNHRISRKGYARFQEDNKHMTGSTKDLDKSVLWKKARQNKNGEYDDKTIMEQAARIVSYLCVLIAFILYYLNCSSFLYSNVIL
;
A
#
# COMPACT_ATOMS: atom_id res chain seq x y z
N MET A 1 -7.10 22.27 8.51
CA MET A 1 -8.11 22.17 9.58
C MET A 1 -8.95 20.89 9.48
N LEU A 2 -9.56 20.59 8.32
CA LEU A 2 -10.40 19.39 8.11
C LEU A 2 -9.67 18.03 8.24
N SER A 3 -8.41 17.95 7.82
CA SER A 3 -7.61 16.71 7.88
C SER A 3 -7.41 16.19 9.32
N SER A 4 -7.31 17.10 10.30
CA SER A 4 -7.19 16.75 11.71
C SER A 4 -8.49 16.17 12.26
N ILE A 5 -9.63 16.77 11.88
CA ILE A 5 -10.98 16.31 12.28
C ILE A 5 -11.25 14.91 11.73
N CYS A 6 -10.97 14.65 10.45
CA CYS A 6 -11.16 13.30 9.87
C CYS A 6 -10.32 12.23 10.57
N SER A 7 -9.09 12.58 10.99
CA SER A 7 -8.24 11.65 11.75
C SER A 7 -8.78 11.41 13.15
N LYS A 8 -9.19 12.45 13.88
CA LYS A 8 -9.84 12.33 15.19
C LYS A 8 -11.11 11.48 15.11
N TRP A 9 -11.94 11.67 14.10
CA TRP A 9 -13.15 10.88 13.87
C TRP A 9 -12.88 9.40 13.60
N ARG A 10 -11.83 9.11 12.82
CA ARG A 10 -11.38 7.71 12.59
C ARG A 10 -10.90 7.06 13.87
N THR A 11 -10.08 7.76 14.66
CA THR A 11 -9.61 7.28 15.97
C THR A 11 -10.78 7.04 16.92
N PHE A 12 -11.70 8.00 17.03
CA PHE A 12 -12.91 7.86 17.83
C PHE A 12 -13.70 6.59 17.50
N LYS A 13 -14.03 6.36 16.23
CA LYS A 13 -14.76 5.14 15.82
C LYS A 13 -13.97 3.86 16.10
N LYS A 14 -12.65 3.90 15.95
CA LYS A 14 -11.77 2.76 16.22
C LYS A 14 -11.82 2.39 17.70
N GLU A 15 -11.67 3.36 18.59
CA GLU A 15 -11.68 3.11 20.03
C GLU A 15 -13.03 2.58 20.51
N LEU A 16 -14.16 3.13 20.02
CA LEU A 16 -15.48 2.58 20.30
C LEU A 16 -15.66 1.14 19.80
N THR A 17 -15.18 0.85 18.58
CA THR A 17 -15.27 -0.50 18.01
C THR A 17 -14.39 -1.49 18.78
N LYS A 18 -13.24 -1.03 19.29
CA LYS A 18 -12.34 -1.82 20.15
C LYS A 18 -13.02 -2.14 21.47
N TYR A 19 -13.59 -1.13 22.14
CA TYR A 19 -14.35 -1.30 23.37
C TYR A 19 -15.49 -2.32 23.24
N ILE A 20 -16.29 -2.24 22.17
CA ILE A 20 -17.37 -3.20 21.90
C ILE A 20 -16.83 -4.62 21.72
N ARG A 21 -15.71 -4.78 21.01
CA ARG A 21 -15.10 -6.11 20.77
C ARG A 21 -14.53 -6.74 22.03
N GLU A 22 -13.87 -5.94 22.87
CA GLU A 22 -13.27 -6.41 24.13
C GLU A 22 -14.35 -6.80 25.15
N ASN A 23 -15.51 -6.15 25.12
CA ASN A 23 -16.61 -6.39 26.05
C ASN A 23 -17.79 -7.15 25.43
N LYS A 24 -17.59 -7.82 24.28
CA LYS A 24 -18.66 -8.51 23.55
C LYS A 24 -19.39 -9.56 24.40
N SER A 25 -18.71 -10.15 25.38
CA SER A 25 -19.27 -11.15 26.31
C SER A 25 -20.12 -10.54 27.45
N ASN A 26 -19.99 -9.23 27.70
CA ASN A 26 -20.64 -8.54 28.81
C ASN A 26 -21.64 -7.49 28.26
N PRO A 27 -22.87 -7.88 27.92
CA PRO A 27 -23.85 -6.99 27.29
C PRO A 27 -24.21 -5.78 28.15
N GLU A 28 -24.19 -5.92 29.49
CA GLU A 28 -24.47 -4.83 30.42
C GLU A 28 -23.47 -3.68 30.29
N ILE A 29 -22.19 -4.01 30.09
CA ILE A 29 -21.11 -3.03 29.96
C ILE A 29 -21.28 -2.25 28.66
N ILE A 30 -21.58 -2.93 27.54
CA ILE A 30 -21.70 -2.28 26.23
C ILE A 30 -23.05 -1.60 26.00
N SER A 31 -24.06 -1.82 26.86
CA SER A 31 -25.41 -1.26 26.72
C SER A 31 -25.41 0.26 26.69
N ASN A 32 -24.49 0.90 27.42
CA ASN A 32 -24.36 2.35 27.47
C ASN A 32 -23.03 2.81 26.83
N PRO A 33 -23.01 4.00 26.20
CA PRO A 33 -21.75 4.58 25.77
C PRO A 33 -20.85 4.86 26.97
N LEU A 34 -19.53 4.78 26.77
CA LEU A 34 -18.54 5.17 27.78
C LEU A 34 -18.85 6.59 28.29
N ALA A 35 -18.69 6.83 29.60
CA ALA A 35 -19.01 8.11 30.23
C ALA A 35 -18.30 9.32 29.58
N ILE A 36 -17.06 9.13 29.11
CA ILE A 36 -16.30 10.14 28.35
C ILE A 36 -16.97 10.57 27.03
N TYR A 37 -17.91 9.77 26.55
CA TYR A 37 -18.72 9.99 25.36
C TYR A 37 -20.21 10.13 25.70
N GLY A 38 -20.54 10.65 26.89
CA GLY A 38 -21.92 10.88 27.33
C GLY A 38 -22.73 11.86 26.47
N PHE A 39 -22.08 12.54 25.52
CA PHE A 39 -22.75 13.35 24.50
C PHE A 39 -23.43 12.51 23.39
N ILE A 40 -23.14 11.20 23.31
CA ILE A 40 -23.79 10.31 22.35
C ILE A 40 -25.17 9.95 22.87
N GLU A 41 -26.21 10.34 22.14
CA GLU A 41 -27.58 9.93 22.46
C GLU A 41 -27.74 8.41 22.37
N GLN A 42 -28.51 7.83 23.29
CA GLN A 42 -28.70 6.37 23.38
C GLN A 42 -29.16 5.76 22.05
N ARG A 43 -30.10 6.40 21.34
CA ARG A 43 -30.57 5.93 20.02
C ARG A 43 -29.44 5.77 18.99
N HIS A 44 -28.43 6.65 19.03
CA HIS A 44 -27.30 6.61 18.12
C HIS A 44 -26.29 5.54 18.54
N TRP A 45 -26.14 5.35 19.85
CA TRP A 45 -25.33 4.26 20.41
C TRP A 45 -25.91 2.89 20.03
N ASP A 46 -27.21 2.68 20.23
CA ASP A 46 -27.89 1.41 19.91
C ASP A 46 -27.75 1.07 18.42
N SER A 47 -28.02 2.05 17.54
CA SER A 47 -27.81 1.89 16.09
C SER A 47 -26.35 1.55 15.74
N PHE A 48 -25.40 2.17 16.45
CA PHE A 48 -23.98 1.88 16.27
C PHE A 48 -23.61 0.45 16.73
N LEU A 49 -24.12 0.01 17.89
CA LEU A 49 -23.93 -1.34 18.42
C LEU A 49 -24.46 -2.40 17.45
N VAL A 50 -25.71 -2.27 17.01
CA VAL A 50 -26.35 -3.20 16.07
C VAL A 50 -25.48 -3.35 14.83
N ARG A 51 -25.03 -2.24 14.25
CA ARG A 51 -24.17 -2.28 13.06
C ARG A 51 -22.81 -2.92 13.35
N ARG A 52 -22.20 -2.66 14.52
CA ARG A 52 -20.86 -3.18 14.86
C ARG A 52 -20.85 -4.65 15.24
N LEU A 53 -21.97 -5.17 15.74
CA LEU A 53 -22.16 -6.57 16.09
C LEU A 53 -22.71 -7.41 14.94
N SER A 54 -23.20 -6.77 13.86
CA SER A 54 -23.68 -7.46 12.67
C SER A 54 -22.62 -8.34 12.00
N GLU A 55 -23.06 -9.47 11.46
CA GLU A 55 -22.23 -10.38 10.68
C GLU A 55 -21.66 -9.71 9.43
N GLU A 56 -22.48 -8.90 8.74
CA GLU A 56 -22.07 -8.12 7.56
C GLU A 56 -20.84 -7.26 7.86
N PHE A 57 -20.84 -6.56 9.00
CA PHE A 57 -19.70 -5.74 9.39
C PHE A 57 -18.44 -6.57 9.64
N GLU A 58 -18.56 -7.76 10.24
CA GLU A 58 -17.42 -8.61 10.49
C GLU A 58 -16.84 -9.17 9.18
N ILE A 59 -17.69 -9.60 8.24
CA ILE A 59 -17.28 -10.03 6.89
C ILE A 59 -16.52 -8.88 6.20
N LEU A 60 -17.09 -7.68 6.16
CA LEU A 60 -16.44 -6.51 5.55
C LEU A 60 -15.11 -6.18 6.24
N SER A 61 -15.06 -6.24 7.57
CA SER A 61 -13.83 -6.05 8.35
C SER A 61 -12.75 -7.05 7.95
N GLN A 62 -13.08 -8.33 7.81
CA GLN A 62 -12.14 -9.37 7.41
C GLN A 62 -11.66 -9.22 5.95
N VAL A 63 -12.56 -8.91 5.02
CA VAL A 63 -12.20 -8.61 3.63
C VAL A 63 -11.21 -7.45 3.55
N GLN A 64 -11.44 -6.38 4.33
CA GLN A 64 -10.54 -5.22 4.35
C GLN A 64 -9.18 -5.55 4.98
N LYS A 65 -9.14 -6.37 6.04
CA LYS A 65 -7.88 -6.89 6.60
C LYS A 65 -7.12 -7.72 5.58
N TRP A 66 -7.81 -8.61 4.85
CA TRP A 66 -7.22 -9.42 3.79
C TRP A 66 -6.66 -8.56 2.66
N ARG A 67 -7.42 -7.59 2.14
CA ARG A 67 -6.92 -6.64 1.11
C ARG A 67 -5.67 -5.89 1.57
N ARG A 68 -5.60 -5.50 2.84
CA ARG A 68 -4.41 -4.84 3.41
C ARG A 68 -3.23 -5.79 3.56
N SER A 69 -3.44 -7.05 3.94
CA SER A 69 -2.35 -8.03 4.07
C SER A 69 -1.76 -8.44 2.72
N GLN A 70 -2.53 -8.36 1.62
CA GLN A 70 -2.01 -8.57 0.26
C GLN A 70 -1.02 -7.49 -0.19
N ASN A 71 -0.98 -6.32 0.46
CA ASN A 71 -0.01 -5.27 0.13
C ASN A 71 1.37 -5.58 0.74
N LYS A 72 2.09 -6.52 0.11
CA LYS A 72 3.41 -7.01 0.54
C LYS A 72 4.51 -5.95 0.46
N TYR A 73 4.47 -5.07 -0.55
CA TYR A 73 5.55 -4.12 -0.84
C TYR A 73 5.07 -2.67 -0.67
N ASN A 74 4.90 -2.24 0.58
CA ASN A 74 4.48 -0.88 0.89
C ASN A 74 5.46 0.16 0.32
N HIS A 75 4.93 1.19 -0.34
CA HIS A 75 5.72 2.31 -0.84
C HIS A 75 5.90 3.40 0.23
N ARG A 76 6.93 4.23 0.08
CA ARG A 76 7.28 5.32 1.02
C ARG A 76 6.89 6.70 0.54
N ILE A 77 6.27 6.82 -0.63
CA ILE A 77 5.86 8.10 -1.23
C ILE A 77 4.72 8.83 -0.49
N SER A 78 4.47 8.52 0.79
CA SER A 78 3.44 9.16 1.63
C SER A 78 2.08 9.20 0.89
N ARG A 79 1.34 10.31 1.02
CA ARG A 79 0.09 10.59 0.29
C ARG A 79 0.32 11.01 -1.16
N LYS A 80 1.56 11.02 -1.62
CA LYS A 80 1.91 11.43 -2.97
C LYS A 80 1.62 10.29 -3.94
N GLY A 81 0.96 10.60 -5.05
CA GLY A 81 0.82 9.67 -6.17
C GLY A 81 2.11 9.55 -6.98
N TYR A 82 2.19 8.52 -7.83
CA TYR A 82 3.34 8.28 -8.71
C TYR A 82 3.57 9.43 -9.71
N ALA A 83 2.52 10.06 -10.22
CA ALA A 83 2.63 11.19 -11.15
C ALA A 83 3.43 12.35 -10.55
N ARG A 84 2.99 12.83 -9.38
CA ARG A 84 3.73 13.89 -8.66
C ARG A 84 5.10 13.39 -8.20
N PHE A 85 5.23 12.12 -7.80
CA PHE A 85 6.52 11.54 -7.40
C PHE A 85 7.55 11.59 -8.53
N GLN A 86 7.13 11.28 -9.75
CA GLN A 86 7.93 11.34 -10.96
C GLN A 86 8.31 12.78 -11.32
N GLU A 87 7.38 13.73 -11.19
CA GLU A 87 7.65 15.15 -11.40
C GLU A 87 8.72 15.69 -10.45
N ASP A 88 8.61 15.46 -9.13
CA ASP A 88 9.69 15.89 -8.22
C ASP A 88 11.03 15.21 -8.54
N ASN A 89 11.01 13.93 -8.98
CA ASN A 89 12.24 13.26 -9.40
C ASN A 89 12.88 13.95 -10.62
N LYS A 90 12.07 14.40 -11.59
CA LYS A 90 12.54 15.18 -12.73
C LYS A 90 13.17 16.49 -12.28
N HIS A 91 12.48 17.23 -11.41
CA HIS A 91 13.00 18.48 -10.87
C HIS A 91 14.31 18.29 -10.08
N MET A 92 14.42 17.25 -9.25
CA MET A 92 15.63 16.96 -8.49
C MET A 92 16.82 16.53 -9.36
N THR A 93 16.57 15.87 -10.49
CA THR A 93 17.63 15.32 -11.37
C THR A 93 17.94 16.20 -12.57
N GLY A 94 17.15 17.27 -12.80
CA GLY A 94 17.22 18.08 -14.03
C GLY A 94 16.79 17.32 -15.30
N SER A 95 16.24 16.11 -15.17
CA SER A 95 15.80 15.31 -16.30
C SER A 95 14.40 15.72 -16.77
N THR A 96 14.20 15.85 -18.07
CA THR A 96 12.87 16.03 -18.67
C THR A 96 12.18 14.70 -18.99
N LYS A 97 12.97 13.62 -19.08
CA LYS A 97 12.50 12.29 -19.46
C LYS A 97 11.76 11.60 -18.32
N ASP A 98 10.72 10.86 -18.70
CA ASP A 98 10.00 9.97 -17.79
C ASP A 98 10.88 8.81 -17.34
N LEU A 99 10.80 8.49 -16.05
CA LEU A 99 11.47 7.31 -15.50
C LEU A 99 10.70 6.06 -15.90
N ASP A 100 11.43 5.00 -16.22
CA ASP A 100 10.83 3.69 -16.38
C ASP A 100 10.08 3.28 -15.09
N LYS A 101 8.95 2.59 -15.26
CA LYS A 101 8.07 2.20 -14.14
C LYS A 101 8.81 1.33 -13.12
N SER A 102 9.76 0.49 -13.56
CA SER A 102 10.55 -0.36 -12.66
C SER A 102 11.50 0.46 -11.79
N VAL A 103 12.11 1.51 -12.36
CA VAL A 103 12.98 2.45 -11.64
C VAL A 103 12.14 3.28 -10.66
N LEU A 104 10.98 3.76 -11.11
CA LEU A 104 10.08 4.53 -10.26
C LEU A 104 9.56 3.71 -9.08
N TRP A 105 9.25 2.43 -9.30
CA TRP A 105 8.82 1.50 -8.25
C TRP A 105 9.89 1.30 -7.17
N LYS A 106 11.16 1.19 -7.58
CA LYS A 106 12.33 1.08 -6.70
C LYS A 106 12.54 2.35 -5.88
N LYS A 107 12.64 3.50 -6.56
CA LYS A 107 12.80 4.80 -5.92
C LYS A 107 11.67 5.11 -4.93
N ALA A 108 10.43 4.73 -5.25
CA ALA A 108 9.28 4.94 -4.36
C ALA A 108 9.36 4.14 -3.05
N ARG A 109 10.28 3.17 -2.94
CA ARG A 109 10.46 2.29 -1.79
C ARG A 109 11.79 2.51 -1.07
N GLN A 110 12.66 3.34 -1.62
CA GLN A 110 13.90 3.73 -0.97
C GLN A 110 13.64 4.74 0.16
N ASN A 111 14.53 4.72 1.15
CA ASN A 111 14.62 5.74 2.18
C ASN A 111 15.33 7.00 1.64
N LYS A 112 15.51 8.02 2.48
CA LYS A 112 16.19 9.27 2.08
C LYS A 112 17.65 9.07 1.68
N ASN A 113 18.29 7.99 2.15
CA ASN A 113 19.66 7.61 1.83
C ASN A 113 19.75 6.75 0.56
N GLY A 114 18.60 6.38 -0.05
CA GLY A 114 18.55 5.49 -1.21
C GLY A 114 18.52 3.99 -0.87
N GLU A 115 18.40 3.62 0.40
CA GLU A 115 18.43 2.22 0.85
C GLU A 115 17.02 1.66 1.06
N TYR A 116 16.91 0.34 1.22
CA TYR A 116 15.65 -0.35 1.53
C TYR A 116 15.65 -0.81 2.98
N ASP A 117 14.65 -0.38 3.75
CA ASP A 117 14.50 -0.82 5.14
C ASP A 117 14.00 -2.28 5.25
N ASP A 118 13.28 -2.76 4.23
CA ASP A 118 12.70 -4.10 4.19
C ASP A 118 13.51 -4.99 3.24
N LYS A 119 14.06 -6.09 3.79
CA LYS A 119 14.85 -7.07 3.04
C LYS A 119 14.09 -7.68 1.86
N THR A 120 12.80 -7.96 2.02
CA THR A 120 11.96 -8.54 0.96
C THR A 120 11.72 -7.56 -0.19
N ILE A 121 11.63 -6.27 0.13
CA ILE A 121 11.54 -5.20 -0.88
C ILE A 121 12.89 -5.08 -1.61
N MET A 122 14.01 -5.13 -0.89
CA MET A 122 15.35 -5.09 -1.46
C MET A 122 15.58 -6.24 -2.44
N GLU A 123 15.27 -7.48 -2.03
CA GLU A 123 15.39 -8.67 -2.86
C GLU A 123 14.50 -8.56 -4.11
N GLN A 124 13.26 -8.08 -3.95
CA GLN A 124 12.36 -7.85 -5.09
C GLN A 124 12.90 -6.77 -6.04
N ALA A 125 13.46 -5.68 -5.51
CA ALA A 125 14.08 -4.63 -6.31
C ALA A 125 15.27 -5.16 -7.12
N ALA A 126 16.11 -6.01 -6.50
CA ALA A 126 17.22 -6.68 -7.18
C ALA A 126 16.71 -7.61 -8.29
N ARG A 127 15.66 -8.41 -8.03
CA ARG A 127 15.04 -9.30 -9.02
C ARG A 127 14.47 -8.55 -10.22
N ILE A 128 13.88 -7.37 -10.01
CA ILE A 128 13.37 -6.54 -11.12
C ILE A 128 14.51 -6.09 -12.06
N VAL A 129 15.76 -5.96 -11.59
CA VAL A 129 16.93 -5.70 -12.46
C VAL A 129 17.23 -6.91 -13.37
N SER A 130 17.11 -8.13 -12.84
CA SER A 130 17.57 -9.34 -13.56
C SER A 130 16.73 -9.65 -14.79
N TYR A 131 15.40 -9.43 -14.76
CA TYR A 131 14.54 -9.73 -15.91
C TYR A 131 14.83 -8.84 -17.12
N LEU A 132 15.12 -7.55 -16.91
CA LEU A 132 15.51 -6.66 -18.01
C LEU A 132 16.87 -7.05 -18.56
N CYS A 133 17.83 -7.40 -17.70
CA CYS A 133 19.16 -7.80 -18.12
C CYS A 133 19.14 -9.14 -18.89
N VAL A 134 18.37 -10.12 -18.42
CA VAL A 134 18.21 -11.43 -19.08
C VAL A 134 17.43 -11.31 -20.38
N LEU A 135 16.36 -10.51 -20.44
CA LEU A 135 15.64 -10.26 -21.69
C LEU A 135 16.51 -9.52 -22.71
N ILE A 136 17.27 -8.51 -22.29
CA ILE A 136 18.20 -7.80 -23.18
C ILE A 136 19.31 -8.76 -23.64
N ALA A 137 19.90 -9.55 -22.75
CA ALA A 137 20.94 -10.52 -23.12
C ALA A 137 20.40 -11.60 -24.07
N PHE A 138 19.17 -12.08 -23.86
CA PHE A 138 18.51 -13.03 -24.75
C PHE A 138 18.22 -12.40 -26.12
N ILE A 139 17.69 -11.17 -26.16
CA ILE A 139 17.46 -10.46 -27.42
C ILE A 139 18.78 -10.21 -28.16
N LEU A 140 19.82 -9.75 -27.46
CA LEU A 140 21.14 -9.54 -28.04
C LEU A 140 21.78 -10.85 -28.52
N TYR A 141 21.59 -11.96 -27.80
CA TYR A 141 22.01 -13.29 -28.24
C TYR A 141 21.29 -13.72 -29.52
N TYR A 142 19.96 -13.60 -29.57
CA TYR A 142 19.17 -13.94 -30.75
C TYR A 142 19.51 -13.07 -31.96
N LEU A 143 19.72 -11.77 -31.76
CA LEU A 143 20.11 -10.85 -32.83
C LEU A 143 21.54 -11.13 -33.34
N ASN A 144 22.49 -11.47 -32.45
CA ASN A 144 23.86 -11.86 -32.85
C ASN A 144 23.92 -13.27 -33.48
N CYS A 145 23.05 -14.20 -33.08
CA CYS A 145 23.00 -15.54 -33.66
C CYS A 145 22.35 -15.50 -35.06
N SER A 146 21.37 -14.62 -35.28
CA SER A 146 20.77 -14.38 -36.59
C SER A 146 21.79 -13.83 -37.59
N SER A 147 22.59 -12.81 -37.21
CA SER A 147 23.65 -12.28 -38.09
C SER A 147 24.75 -13.31 -38.40
N PHE A 148 25.01 -14.27 -37.51
CA PHE A 148 25.93 -15.39 -37.76
C PHE A 148 25.37 -16.44 -38.74
N LEU A 149 24.05 -16.68 -38.73
CA LEU A 149 23.39 -17.56 -39.70
C LEU A 149 23.30 -16.91 -41.10
N TYR A 150 23.05 -15.60 -41.19
CA TYR A 150 23.06 -14.89 -42.49
C TYR A 150 24.46 -14.76 -43.10
N SER A 151 25.53 -14.88 -42.30
CA SER A 151 26.92 -14.83 -42.80
C SER A 151 27.46 -16.19 -43.25
N ASN A 152 26.81 -17.31 -42.87
CA ASN A 152 27.22 -18.68 -43.24
C ASN A 152 26.31 -19.34 -44.31
N VAL A 153 25.32 -18.61 -44.84
CA VAL A 153 24.47 -19.05 -45.97
C VAL A 153 24.89 -18.39 -47.29
N ILE A 154 25.89 -17.49 -47.26
CA ILE A 154 26.49 -16.86 -48.44
C ILE A 154 27.95 -17.31 -48.55
N LEU A 155 28.19 -18.60 -48.78
CA LEU A 155 29.42 -19.17 -49.35
C LEU A 155 29.07 -20.38 -50.22
#